data_AF-A0A291HQC6-F1
#
_entry.id   AF-A0A291HQC6-F1
#
_cell.length_a   1.000
_cell.length_b   1.000
_cell.length_c   1.000
_cell.angle_alpha   90.00
_cell.angle_beta   90.00
_cell.angle_gamma   90.00
#
_symmetry.space_group_name_H-M   'P 1'
#
loop_
_entity.id
_entity.type
_entity.pdbx_description
1 polymer ?
#
loop_
_entity_poly.entity_id
_entity_poly.type
_entity_poly.pdbx_seq_one_letter_code
_entity_poly.pdbx_strand_id
1 'polypeptide(L)'
;MSEQWLDALRERVSQSSQRKVAEELGVSAAMVNQALKGTYGGNLDTLRTKVEGAYLDRCVQCPVLGRLPVHECEENQKRPFTASNPQRVRLYRACRAGCPHSRLASTATTQRIDVQPAEEGRYLLEQQLAYCERMAAGDDARHVELLRRELRQVAQRLNDLLWQRKYKRT
;
A
#
# COMPACT_ATOMS: atom_id res chain seq x y z
N MET A 1 -3.57 9.67 -29.17
CA MET A 1 -4.27 9.25 -27.94
C MET A 1 -3.64 9.95 -26.73
N SER A 2 -3.65 11.29 -26.69
CA SER A 2 -2.83 12.10 -25.77
C SER A 2 -3.56 13.31 -25.17
N GLU A 3 -4.89 13.39 -25.30
CA GLU A 3 -5.69 14.58 -24.95
C GLU A 3 -6.78 14.35 -23.88
N GLN A 4 -7.04 13.11 -23.46
CA GLN A 4 -8.11 12.80 -22.49
C GLN A 4 -8.03 13.60 -21.18
N TRP A 5 -6.82 13.86 -20.67
CA TRP A 5 -6.65 14.65 -19.45
C TRP A 5 -6.87 16.15 -19.71
N LEU A 6 -6.50 16.68 -20.88
CA LEU A 6 -6.78 18.07 -21.22
C LEU A 6 -8.28 18.31 -21.39
N ASP A 7 -9.01 17.33 -21.94
CA ASP A 7 -10.46 17.41 -22.07
C ASP A 7 -11.15 17.37 -20.70
N ALA A 8 -10.72 16.47 -19.81
CA ALA A 8 -11.20 16.46 -18.43
C ALA A 8 -10.90 17.77 -17.69
N LEU A 9 -9.72 18.37 -17.92
CA LEU A 9 -9.36 19.67 -17.37
C LEU A 9 -10.26 20.79 -17.93
N ARG A 10 -10.53 20.82 -19.24
CA ARG A 10 -11.44 21.78 -19.88
C ARG A 10 -12.85 21.66 -19.33
N GLU A 11 -13.34 20.44 -19.22
CA GLU A 11 -14.68 20.17 -18.70
C GLU A 11 -14.81 20.65 -17.25
N ARG A 12 -13.85 20.34 -16.38
CA ARG A 12 -13.86 20.83 -14.99
C ARG A 12 -13.77 22.35 -14.88
N VAL A 13 -12.98 22.99 -15.74
CA VAL A 13 -12.92 24.46 -15.80
C VAL A 13 -14.24 25.05 -16.25
N SER A 14 -14.93 24.43 -17.22
CA SER A 14 -16.25 24.88 -17.68
C SER A 14 -17.36 24.75 -16.63
N GLN A 15 -17.28 23.72 -15.79
CA GLN A 15 -18.19 23.51 -14.65
C GLN A 15 -17.90 24.44 -13.47
N SER A 16 -16.73 25.08 -13.44
CA SER A 16 -16.28 25.89 -12.30
C SER A 16 -15.50 27.14 -12.75
N SER A 17 -14.23 27.27 -12.38
CA SER A 17 -13.32 28.31 -12.87
C SER A 17 -11.87 27.84 -12.83
N GLN A 18 -11.02 28.43 -13.68
CA GLN A 18 -9.58 28.11 -13.72
C GLN A 18 -8.90 28.26 -12.35
N ARG A 19 -9.34 29.24 -11.55
CA ARG A 19 -8.81 29.49 -10.21
C ARG A 19 -9.17 28.36 -9.25
N LYS A 20 -10.44 27.93 -9.23
CA LYS A 20 -10.89 26.83 -8.36
C LYS A 20 -10.20 25.51 -8.72
N VAL A 21 -10.13 25.20 -10.01
CA VAL A 21 -9.43 24.00 -10.51
C VAL A 21 -7.94 24.03 -10.15
N ALA A 22 -7.30 25.20 -10.24
CA ALA A 22 -5.89 25.34 -9.83
C ALA A 22 -5.69 25.10 -8.33
N GLU A 23 -6.60 25.62 -7.49
CA GLU A 23 -6.61 25.39 -6.04
C GLU A 23 -6.83 23.90 -5.72
N GLU A 24 -7.81 23.24 -6.34
CA GLU A 24 -8.09 21.80 -6.17
C GLU A 24 -6.89 20.92 -6.55
N LEU A 25 -6.25 21.22 -7.67
CA LEU A 25 -5.09 20.48 -8.14
C LEU A 25 -3.79 20.90 -7.43
N GLY A 26 -3.79 21.93 -6.58
CA GLY A 26 -2.60 22.47 -5.93
C GLY A 26 -1.54 22.95 -6.93
N VAL A 27 -1.95 23.65 -7.98
CA VAL A 27 -1.08 24.25 -9.02
C VAL A 27 -1.40 25.74 -9.19
N SER A 28 -0.60 26.47 -9.96
CA SER A 28 -0.90 27.88 -10.24
C SER A 28 -1.96 28.03 -11.32
N ALA A 29 -2.83 29.04 -11.20
CA ALA A 29 -3.82 29.36 -12.22
C ALA A 29 -3.19 29.67 -13.59
N ALA A 30 -1.98 30.26 -13.58
CA ALA A 30 -1.20 30.50 -14.79
C ALA A 30 -0.79 29.21 -15.51
N MET A 31 -0.39 28.17 -14.75
CA MET A 31 -0.07 26.85 -15.31
C MET A 31 -1.30 26.22 -15.99
N VAL A 32 -2.48 26.31 -15.36
CA VAL A 32 -3.74 25.82 -15.96
C VAL A 32 -4.07 26.58 -17.25
N ASN A 33 -3.97 27.91 -17.25
CA ASN A 33 -4.26 28.73 -18.43
C ASN A 33 -3.31 28.41 -19.60
N GLN A 34 -2.01 28.35 -19.32
CA GLN A 34 -0.98 28.05 -20.34
C GLN A 34 -1.08 26.61 -20.85
N ALA A 35 -1.43 25.65 -19.99
CA ALA A 35 -1.67 24.27 -20.39
C ALA A 35 -2.87 24.16 -21.34
N LEU A 36 -3.97 24.84 -21.04
CA LEU A 36 -5.18 24.86 -21.88
C LEU A 36 -4.93 25.53 -23.25
N LYS A 37 -4.04 26.52 -23.30
CA LYS A 37 -3.63 27.21 -24.54
C LYS A 37 -2.52 26.49 -25.31
N GLY A 38 -1.95 25.41 -24.76
CA GLY A 38 -0.81 24.71 -25.35
C GLY A 38 0.49 25.52 -25.37
N THR A 39 0.60 26.59 -24.56
CA THR A 39 1.76 27.50 -24.52
C THR A 39 2.67 27.28 -23.32
N TYR A 40 2.39 26.28 -22.49
CA TYR A 40 3.21 25.97 -21.32
C TYR A 40 4.54 25.35 -21.74
N GLY A 41 5.64 26.10 -21.59
CA GLY A 41 6.99 25.64 -21.94
C GLY A 41 7.64 24.71 -20.90
N GLY A 42 6.97 24.40 -19.79
CA GLY A 42 7.48 23.53 -18.73
C GLY A 42 6.98 22.08 -18.81
N ASN A 43 7.36 21.26 -17.82
CA ASN A 43 6.93 19.86 -17.74
C ASN A 43 5.45 19.73 -17.29
N LEU A 44 4.58 19.31 -18.22
CA LEU A 44 3.15 19.08 -17.98
C LEU A 44 2.82 17.74 -17.31
N ASP A 45 3.75 16.80 -17.15
CA ASP A 45 3.47 15.48 -16.55
C ASP A 45 2.94 15.59 -15.11
N THR A 46 3.39 16.60 -14.38
CA THR A 46 2.90 16.85 -13.02
C THR A 46 1.44 17.29 -13.04
N LEU A 47 1.08 18.17 -13.98
CA LEU A 47 -0.31 18.61 -14.14
C LEU A 47 -1.19 17.46 -14.64
N ARG A 48 -0.71 16.70 -15.64
CA ARG A 48 -1.38 15.51 -16.15
C ARG A 48 -1.68 14.52 -15.05
N THR A 49 -0.70 14.17 -14.22
CA THR A 49 -0.90 13.17 -13.16
C THR A 49 -1.92 13.63 -12.12
N LYS A 50 -1.93 14.92 -11.80
CA LYS A 50 -2.92 15.52 -10.89
C LYS A 50 -4.32 15.46 -11.48
N VAL A 51 -4.48 15.83 -12.75
CA VAL A 51 -5.76 15.78 -13.47
C VAL A 51 -6.25 14.34 -13.62
N GLU A 52 -5.38 13.41 -14.00
CA GLU A 52 -5.70 11.99 -14.08
C GLU A 52 -6.17 11.43 -12.74
N GLY A 53 -5.49 11.79 -11.64
CA GLY A 53 -5.84 11.34 -10.31
C GLY A 53 -7.09 12.02 -9.72
N ALA A 54 -7.38 13.26 -10.09
CA ALA A 54 -8.50 14.03 -9.51
C ALA A 54 -9.79 13.86 -10.32
N TYR A 55 -9.70 13.77 -11.65
CA TYR A 55 -10.85 13.89 -12.55
C TYR A 55 -11.07 12.65 -13.43
N LEU A 56 -10.05 11.81 -13.64
CA LEU A 56 -10.16 10.57 -14.43
C LEU A 56 -10.19 9.30 -13.56
N ASP A 57 -10.44 9.44 -12.25
CA ASP A 57 -10.50 8.37 -11.23
C ASP A 57 -9.33 7.38 -11.29
N ARG A 58 -8.15 7.85 -11.73
CA ARG A 58 -6.97 6.99 -11.86
C ARG A 58 -6.47 6.64 -10.47
N CYS A 59 -6.66 5.38 -10.07
CA CYS A 59 -6.32 4.85 -8.76
C CYS A 59 -5.12 3.90 -8.82
N VAL A 60 -4.41 3.77 -7.71
CA VAL A 60 -3.37 2.76 -7.48
C VAL A 60 -3.71 1.91 -6.26
N GLN A 61 -3.19 0.68 -6.22
CA GLN A 61 -3.35 -0.20 -5.07
C GLN A 61 -2.16 -0.03 -4.12
N CYS A 62 -2.32 0.83 -3.10
CA CYS A 62 -1.30 1.03 -2.09
C CYS A 62 -1.24 -0.17 -1.13
N PRO A 63 -0.03 -0.69 -0.83
CA PRO A 63 0.13 -1.79 0.12
C PRO A 63 -0.23 -1.44 1.57
N VAL A 64 -0.50 -0.17 1.89
CA VAL A 64 -0.86 0.30 3.24
C VAL A 64 -2.31 0.79 3.32
N LEU A 65 -2.75 1.58 2.34
CA LEU A 65 -4.07 2.23 2.36
C LEU A 65 -5.10 1.57 1.43
N GLY A 66 -4.69 0.60 0.61
CA GLY A 66 -5.56 0.00 -0.40
C GLY A 66 -5.74 0.90 -1.62
N ARG A 67 -6.94 0.90 -2.21
CA ARG A 67 -7.23 1.72 -3.41
C ARG A 67 -7.18 3.19 -3.05
N LEU A 68 -6.32 3.96 -3.72
CA LEU A 68 -6.27 5.41 -3.54
C LEU A 68 -5.92 6.15 -4.86
N PRO A 69 -6.38 7.40 -5.05
CA PRO A 69 -6.10 8.18 -6.26
C PRO A 69 -4.61 8.46 -6.48
N VAL A 70 -4.12 8.46 -7.73
CA VAL A 70 -2.69 8.66 -8.03
C VAL A 70 -2.13 9.95 -7.41
N HIS A 71 -2.90 11.04 -7.39
CA HIS A 71 -2.46 12.33 -6.84
C HIS A 71 -2.19 12.24 -5.32
N GLU A 72 -3.07 11.59 -4.56
CA GLU A 72 -2.86 11.36 -3.13
C GLU A 72 -1.65 10.43 -2.88
N CYS A 73 -1.38 9.49 -3.78
CA CYS A 73 -0.21 8.62 -3.68
C CYS A 73 1.07 9.47 -3.69
N GLU A 74 1.18 10.40 -4.65
CA GLU A 74 2.33 11.27 -4.79
C GLU A 74 2.49 12.23 -3.61
N GLU A 75 1.39 12.79 -3.12
CA GLU A 75 1.44 13.63 -1.91
C GLU A 75 1.96 12.85 -0.71
N ASN A 76 1.45 11.64 -0.49
CA ASN A 76 1.89 10.78 0.60
C ASN A 76 3.37 10.41 0.51
N GLN A 77 3.92 10.26 -0.70
CA GLN A 77 5.36 10.04 -0.91
C GLN A 77 6.20 11.26 -0.52
N LYS A 78 5.75 12.47 -0.83
CA LYS A 78 6.46 13.74 -0.56
C LYS A 78 6.46 14.14 0.92
N ARG A 79 5.49 13.68 1.71
CA ARG A 79 5.37 14.07 3.13
C ARG A 79 6.59 13.63 3.96
N PRO A 80 7.10 14.49 4.87
CA PRO A 80 8.22 14.15 5.74
C PRO A 80 7.82 13.12 6.79
N PHE A 81 8.80 12.42 7.36
CA PHE A 81 8.57 11.45 8.44
C PHE A 81 7.96 12.12 9.67
N THR A 82 7.00 11.45 10.31
CA THR A 82 6.55 11.78 11.66
C THR A 82 6.29 10.50 12.45
N ALA A 83 6.60 10.50 13.74
CA ALA A 83 6.36 9.37 14.62
C ALA A 83 4.98 9.39 15.30
N SER A 84 4.25 10.52 15.24
CA SER A 84 2.99 10.72 15.97
C SER A 84 1.80 9.90 15.45
N ASN A 85 1.89 9.36 14.23
CA ASN A 85 0.80 8.58 13.63
C ASN A 85 1.35 7.25 13.08
N PRO A 86 0.99 6.10 13.68
CA PRO A 86 1.45 4.78 13.24
C PRO A 86 1.14 4.46 11.78
N GLN A 87 -0.01 4.90 11.26
CA GLN A 87 -0.37 4.73 9.85
C GLN A 87 0.56 5.53 8.94
N ARG A 88 0.90 6.77 9.33
CA ARG A 88 1.89 7.59 8.59
C ARG A 88 3.28 6.98 8.63
N VAL A 89 3.69 6.39 9.75
CA VAL A 89 4.97 5.65 9.86
C VAL A 89 4.98 4.47 8.89
N ARG A 90 3.92 3.65 8.87
CA ARG A 90 3.77 2.51 7.96
C ARG A 90 3.83 2.96 6.49
N LEU A 91 3.12 4.02 6.15
CA LEU A 91 3.09 4.58 4.79
C LEU A 91 4.45 5.12 4.36
N TYR A 92 5.10 5.94 5.20
CA TYR A 92 6.42 6.51 4.94
C TYR A 92 7.47 5.43 4.66
N ARG A 93 7.48 4.38 5.49
CA ARG A 93 8.37 3.21 5.34
C ARG A 93 8.02 2.43 4.06
N ALA A 94 6.75 2.16 3.82
CA ALA A 94 6.31 1.42 2.64
C ALA A 94 6.73 2.07 1.33
N CYS A 95 6.61 3.40 1.22
CA CYS A 95 7.03 4.15 0.03
C CYS A 95 8.54 4.09 -0.21
N ARG A 96 9.37 3.87 0.82
CA ARG A 96 10.85 3.83 0.72
C ARG A 96 11.44 2.41 0.78
N ALA A 97 10.57 1.39 0.85
CA ALA A 97 10.93 -0.02 0.93
C ALA A 97 10.58 -0.81 -0.35
N GLY A 98 10.67 -0.17 -1.52
CA GLY A 98 10.43 -0.82 -2.82
C GLY A 98 8.96 -0.90 -3.26
N CYS A 99 8.12 0.07 -2.88
CA CYS A 99 6.75 0.15 -3.40
C CYS A 99 6.75 0.33 -4.94
N PRO A 100 5.96 -0.46 -5.70
CA PRO A 100 5.95 -0.42 -7.18
C PRO A 100 5.44 0.91 -7.75
N HIS A 101 4.70 1.68 -6.94
CA HIS A 101 4.17 2.99 -7.31
C HIS A 101 5.00 4.15 -6.77
N SER A 102 6.08 3.88 -6.03
CA SER A 102 6.93 4.92 -5.45
C SER A 102 7.92 5.45 -6.47
N ARG A 103 8.04 6.78 -6.55
CA ARG A 103 9.06 7.47 -7.34
C ARG A 103 10.30 7.83 -6.52
N LEU A 104 10.35 7.42 -5.25
CA LEU A 104 11.45 7.72 -4.34
C LEU A 104 12.55 6.67 -4.48
N ALA A 105 13.82 7.09 -4.35
CA ALA A 105 14.93 6.15 -4.24
C ALA A 105 14.73 5.25 -3.02
N SER A 106 14.79 3.93 -3.24
CA SER A 106 14.73 2.95 -2.17
C SER A 106 15.95 3.14 -1.28
N THR A 107 15.72 3.48 -0.01
CA THR A 107 16.76 3.61 1.01
C THR A 107 16.81 2.38 1.92
N ALA A 108 15.90 1.42 1.72
CA ALA A 108 15.87 0.18 2.49
C ALA A 108 16.85 -0.84 1.90
N THR A 109 17.88 -1.19 2.68
CA THR A 109 18.72 -2.39 2.47
C THR A 109 17.91 -3.68 2.69
N THR A 110 16.80 -3.60 3.42
CA THR A 110 15.90 -4.73 3.65
C THR A 110 14.82 -4.76 2.59
N GLN A 111 15.00 -5.65 1.61
CA GLN A 111 13.96 -6.03 0.67
C GLN A 111 12.75 -6.54 1.45
N ARG A 112 11.55 -6.05 1.13
CA ARG A 112 10.33 -6.70 1.63
C ARG A 112 10.32 -8.12 1.07
N ILE A 113 10.53 -9.10 1.93
CA ILE A 113 10.15 -10.47 1.63
C ILE A 113 8.63 -10.41 1.53
N ASP A 114 8.09 -10.64 0.34
CA ASP A 114 6.67 -10.93 0.20
C ASP A 114 6.39 -12.11 1.12
N VAL A 115 5.70 -11.85 2.24
CA VAL A 115 5.16 -12.91 3.07
C VAL A 115 4.11 -13.56 2.20
N GLN A 116 4.52 -14.62 1.49
CA GLN A 116 3.59 -15.43 0.72
C GLN A 116 2.47 -15.79 1.68
N PRO A 117 1.21 -15.41 1.39
CA PRO A 117 0.10 -15.82 2.21
C PRO A 117 0.18 -17.34 2.32
N ALA A 118 0.24 -17.85 3.56
CA ALA A 118 0.43 -19.26 3.84
C ALA A 118 -0.49 -20.07 2.91
N GLU A 119 0.12 -20.89 2.06
CA GLU A 119 -0.59 -21.68 1.07
C GLU A 119 -1.71 -22.46 1.79
N GLU A 120 -2.94 -22.15 1.38
CA GLU A 120 -4.20 -22.86 1.61
C GLU A 120 -4.17 -23.97 2.67
N GLY A 121 -4.62 -23.64 3.89
CA GLY A 121 -5.19 -24.62 4.81
C GLY A 121 -4.27 -25.74 5.33
N ARG A 122 -2.98 -25.73 5.00
CA ARG A 122 -2.02 -26.73 5.48
C ARG A 122 -1.27 -26.21 6.71
N TYR A 123 -1.16 -27.05 7.72
CA TYR A 123 -0.28 -26.78 8.86
C TYR A 123 1.17 -26.96 8.40
N LEU A 124 1.97 -25.89 8.43
CA LEU A 124 3.37 -25.87 7.98
C LEU A 124 4.29 -26.55 9.01
N LEU A 125 4.13 -27.87 9.17
CA LEU A 125 4.81 -28.68 10.17
C LEU A 125 6.34 -28.50 10.13
N GLU A 126 6.94 -28.62 8.95
CA GLU A 126 8.39 -28.52 8.76
C GLU A 126 8.94 -27.16 9.22
N GLN A 127 8.22 -26.07 8.93
CA GLN A 127 8.63 -24.73 9.37
C GLN A 127 8.52 -24.59 10.88
N GLN A 128 7.52 -25.22 11.50
CA GLN A 128 7.32 -25.16 12.93
C GLN A 128 8.37 -25.99 13.69
N LEU A 129 8.73 -27.17 13.18
CA LEU A 129 9.82 -27.97 13.72
C LEU A 129 11.16 -27.23 13.62
N ALA A 130 11.46 -26.64 12.45
CA ALA A 130 12.66 -25.84 12.26
C ALA A 130 12.68 -24.58 13.16
N TYR A 131 11.53 -24.02 13.54
CA TYR A 131 11.44 -22.97 14.55
C TYR A 131 11.76 -23.50 15.94
N CYS A 132 11.18 -24.62 16.35
CA CYS A 132 11.43 -25.24 17.66
C CYS A 132 12.90 -25.60 17.84
N GLU A 133 13.54 -26.20 16.84
CA GLU A 133 14.95 -26.55 16.85
C GLU A 133 15.86 -25.32 17.01
N ARG A 134 15.63 -24.27 16.22
CA ARG A 134 16.41 -23.02 16.31
C ARG A 134 16.25 -22.34 17.66
N MET A 135 15.04 -22.34 18.22
CA MET A 135 14.76 -21.71 19.51
C MET A 135 15.24 -22.53 20.70
N ALA A 136 15.31 -23.85 20.56
CA ALA A 136 15.94 -24.73 21.54
C ALA A 136 17.44 -24.46 21.65
N ALA A 137 18.10 -24.07 20.56
CA ALA A 137 19.53 -23.75 20.53
C ALA A 137 20.41 -24.89 21.10
N GLY A 138 20.00 -26.14 20.85
CA GLY A 138 20.68 -27.35 21.34
C GLY A 138 20.31 -27.79 22.77
N ASP A 139 19.40 -27.09 23.45
CA ASP A 139 18.85 -27.51 24.76
C ASP A 139 17.64 -28.43 24.57
N ASP A 140 17.80 -29.71 24.91
CA ASP A 140 16.77 -30.74 24.77
C ASP A 140 15.54 -30.48 25.66
N ALA A 141 15.73 -29.99 26.89
CA ALA A 141 14.62 -29.72 27.80
C ALA A 141 13.74 -28.59 27.25
N ARG A 142 14.39 -27.56 26.72
CA ARG A 142 13.71 -26.45 26.03
C ARG A 142 13.05 -26.90 24.73
N HIS A 143 13.68 -27.79 23.96
CA HIS A 143 13.09 -28.33 22.74
C HIS A 143 11.79 -29.09 23.04
N VAL A 144 11.81 -29.96 24.06
CA VAL A 144 10.62 -30.70 24.51
C VAL A 144 9.51 -29.76 25.00
N GLU A 145 9.86 -28.68 25.72
CA GLU A 145 8.90 -27.67 26.15
C GLU A 145 8.21 -26.99 24.98
N LEU A 146 9.00 -26.56 23.97
CA LEU A 146 8.49 -25.93 22.76
C LEU A 146 7.55 -26.86 22.00
N LEU A 147 7.96 -28.11 21.76
CA LEU A 147 7.13 -29.11 21.08
C LEU A 147 5.82 -29.40 21.84
N ARG A 148 5.88 -29.48 23.18
CA ARG A 148 4.69 -29.65 24.02
C ARG A 148 3.71 -28.48 23.88
N ARG A 149 4.23 -27.25 23.82
CA ARG A 149 3.42 -26.05 23.61
C ARG A 149 2.74 -26.08 22.24
N GLU A 150 3.47 -26.44 21.19
CA GLU A 150 2.93 -26.54 19.84
C GLU A 150 1.83 -27.61 19.75
N LEU A 151 2.03 -28.77 20.38
CA LEU A 151 1.01 -29.82 20.43
C LEU A 151 -0.30 -29.33 21.07
N ARG A 152 -0.22 -28.54 22.14
CA ARG A 152 -1.42 -27.92 22.77
C ARG A 152 -2.12 -26.95 21.84
N GLN A 153 -1.39 -26.13 21.09
CA GLN A 153 -1.97 -25.19 20.14
C GLN A 153 -2.67 -25.91 18.99
N VAL A 154 -2.05 -26.96 18.44
CA VAL A 154 -2.66 -27.80 17.40
C VAL A 154 -3.93 -28.47 17.91
N ALA A 155 -3.90 -29.03 19.12
CA ALA A 155 -5.07 -29.64 19.75
C ALA A 155 -6.22 -28.63 19.94
N GLN A 156 -5.93 -27.42 20.41
CA GLN A 156 -6.94 -26.37 20.55
C GLN A 156 -7.57 -26.01 19.19
N ARG A 157 -6.73 -25.80 18.17
CA ARG A 157 -7.20 -25.46 16.83
C ARG A 157 -8.05 -26.58 16.22
N LEU A 158 -7.68 -27.84 16.45
CA LEU A 158 -8.48 -28.99 16.04
C LEU A 158 -9.84 -29.00 16.75
N ASN A 159 -9.87 -28.78 18.06
CA ASN A 159 -11.11 -28.71 18.84
C ASN A 159 -12.02 -27.59 18.33
N ASP A 160 -11.47 -26.41 18.03
CA ASP A 160 -12.22 -25.28 17.48
C ASP A 160 -12.82 -25.63 16.10
N LEU A 161 -12.06 -26.31 15.23
CA LEU A 161 -12.54 -26.76 13.92
C LEU A 161 -13.62 -27.84 14.04
N LEU A 162 -13.47 -28.79 14.97
CA LEU A 162 -14.49 -29.80 15.26
C LEU A 162 -15.77 -29.16 15.81
N TRP A 163 -15.62 -28.16 16.69
CA TRP A 163 -16.74 -27.39 17.23
C TRP A 163 -17.45 -26.62 16.12
N GLN A 164 -16.71 -25.91 15.26
CA GLN A 164 -17.27 -25.24 14.09
C GLN A 164 -18.00 -26.24 13.18
N ARG A 165 -17.40 -27.39 12.85
CA ARG A 165 -18.06 -28.41 12.02
C ARG A 165 -19.35 -28.93 12.64
N LYS A 166 -19.40 -29.07 13.97
CA LYS A 166 -20.56 -29.62 14.70
C LYS A 166 -21.70 -28.61 14.88
N TYR A 167 -21.39 -27.33 15.11
CA TYR A 167 -22.38 -26.31 15.50
C TYR A 167 -22.64 -25.22 14.47
N LYS A 168 -21.80 -25.10 13.43
CA LYS A 168 -22.04 -24.21 12.29
C LYS A 168 -23.05 -24.91 11.36
N ARG A 169 -24.34 -24.83 11.74
CA ARG A 169 -25.46 -25.11 10.81
C ARG A 169 -25.35 -24.11 9.66
N THR A 170 -25.37 -24.64 8.43
CA THR A 170 -25.52 -23.90 7.16
C THR A 170 -26.58 -22.82 7.25
#